data_AF-A0A6U9YBC8-F1
#
_entry.id   AF-A0A6U9YBC8-F1
#
_cell.length_a   1.000
_cell.length_b   1.000
_cell.length_c   1.000
_cell.angle_alpha   90.00
_cell.angle_beta   90.00
_cell.angle_gamma   90.00
#
_symmetry.space_group_name_H-M   'P 1'
#
loop_
_entity.id
_entity.type
_entity.pdbx_description
1 polymer ?
#
loop_
_entity_poly.entity_id
_entity_poly.type
_entity_poly.pdbx_seq_one_letter_code
_entity_poly.pdbx_strand_id
1 'polypeptide(L)'
;RSGALLLLLLLSLPTRNKVLPMNAGVVPEGFSISEDVVSEEVWEEIRSYLGLLIDNSDNSIQIRGFCGNADCGDTDKNDNRDRNRGRHSNSNKAPIAKIPWESTPFPQNRPVAQFGFRYDYERDAVVVTAAATKEESECERRRSNNGGESVPKIPDLFRVLLLQSYCDNDNININATKKEGGCYKGGSSNNNSNSNNDFNFTQCIVNVYRPTAVNMKSTLGGLQSRNPETTTASSVNSCSSSIPWHMDDPDFGPVILVFTFGETRPLCMRLKQDCHSNNSSSNKSENSNVVGTEIDGENAKKGSCNSSSSSNNNYSYFTAHPPHRSCYVLSGAARHEWEHSVPPGSGWRVSITFRTLGTEHTLP
;
A
#
# COMPACT_ATOMS: atom_id res chain seq x y z
N ARG A 1 -19.02 -24.75 -53.36
CA ARG A 1 -20.07 -25.37 -52.51
C ARG A 1 -19.34 -26.05 -51.36
N SER A 2 -19.22 -25.56 -50.14
CA SER A 2 -19.89 -24.47 -49.44
C SER A 2 -18.94 -24.01 -48.33
N GLY A 3 -18.75 -22.69 -48.21
CA GLY A 3 -17.97 -22.08 -47.14
C GLY A 3 -18.80 -21.97 -45.87
N ALA A 4 -18.22 -22.38 -44.75
CA ALA A 4 -18.72 -22.07 -43.42
C ALA A 4 -17.78 -21.03 -42.80
N LEU A 5 -18.11 -19.75 -42.98
CA LEU A 5 -17.56 -18.66 -42.19
C LEU A 5 -18.14 -18.80 -40.78
N LEU A 6 -17.34 -19.29 -39.84
CA LEU A 6 -17.66 -19.27 -38.42
C LEU A 6 -17.35 -17.86 -37.89
N LEU A 7 -18.36 -16.99 -37.99
CA LEU A 7 -18.33 -15.63 -37.45
C LEU A 7 -18.41 -15.74 -35.91
N LEU A 8 -17.25 -15.76 -35.25
CA LEU A 8 -17.16 -15.64 -33.79
C LEU A 8 -17.54 -14.19 -33.40
N LEU A 9 -18.83 -13.98 -33.14
CA LEU A 9 -19.31 -12.81 -32.42
C LEU A 9 -18.77 -12.86 -30.98
N LEU A 10 -17.66 -12.15 -30.73
CA LEU A 10 -17.25 -11.76 -29.39
C LEU A 10 -18.26 -10.72 -28.89
N LEU A 11 -19.36 -11.20 -28.32
CA LEU A 11 -20.25 -10.37 -27.53
C LEU A 11 -19.47 -9.94 -26.28
N SER A 12 -19.08 -8.66 -26.25
CA SER A 12 -18.64 -7.96 -25.05
C SER A 12 -19.78 -8.05 -24.03
N LEU A 13 -19.65 -8.97 -23.07
CA LEU A 13 -20.59 -9.08 -21.97
C LEU A 13 -20.35 -7.90 -21.02
N PRO A 14 -21.40 -7.15 -20.64
CA PRO A 14 -21.25 -6.09 -19.65
C PRO A 14 -20.70 -6.70 -18.35
N THR A 15 -19.69 -6.04 -17.79
CA THR A 15 -19.10 -6.38 -16.50
C THR A 15 -20.21 -6.56 -15.48
N ARG A 16 -20.28 -7.76 -14.90
CA ARG A 16 -21.25 -8.09 -13.85
C ARG A 16 -20.95 -7.24 -12.63
N ASN A 17 -21.68 -6.15 -12.44
CA ASN A 17 -21.75 -5.43 -11.17
C ASN A 17 -22.36 -6.40 -10.13
N LYS A 18 -21.50 -7.11 -9.39
CA LYS A 18 -21.93 -7.92 -8.25
C LYS A 18 -22.51 -6.98 -7.20
N VAL A 19 -23.67 -7.37 -6.67
CA VAL A 19 -24.35 -6.71 -5.55
C VAL A 19 -23.40 -6.68 -4.36
N LEU A 20 -22.98 -5.49 -3.94
CA LEU A 20 -22.17 -5.30 -2.74
C LEU A 20 -22.93 -5.78 -1.49
N PRO A 21 -22.26 -6.39 -0.50
CA PRO A 21 -22.90 -6.90 0.71
C PRO A 21 -23.61 -5.79 1.50
N MET A 22 -24.72 -6.16 2.13
CA MET A 22 -25.77 -5.31 2.73
C MET A 22 -25.37 -4.32 3.84
N ASN A 23 -24.08 -4.17 4.17
CA ASN A 23 -23.56 -3.23 5.17
C ASN A 23 -22.32 -2.45 4.69
N ALA A 24 -22.03 -2.45 3.38
CA ALA A 24 -21.05 -1.53 2.83
C ALA A 24 -21.64 -0.12 2.97
N GLY A 25 -21.09 0.72 3.84
CA GLY A 25 -21.50 2.12 3.93
C GLY A 25 -21.38 2.85 2.58
N VAL A 26 -21.63 4.15 2.57
CA VAL A 26 -21.52 4.95 1.34
C VAL A 26 -20.14 4.77 0.74
N VAL A 27 -20.08 4.36 -0.54
CA VAL A 27 -18.81 4.20 -1.27
C VAL A 27 -18.12 5.56 -1.31
N PRO A 28 -16.88 5.69 -0.82
CA PRO A 28 -16.14 6.94 -0.85
C PRO A 28 -16.04 7.49 -2.28
N GLU A 29 -16.30 8.78 -2.47
CA GLU A 29 -16.15 9.40 -3.78
C GLU A 29 -14.71 9.23 -4.29
N GLY A 30 -14.55 8.78 -5.54
CA GLY A 30 -13.25 8.51 -6.15
C GLY A 30 -12.63 7.16 -5.77
N PHE A 31 -13.34 6.30 -5.02
CA PHE A 31 -13.00 4.88 -4.88
C PHE A 31 -13.59 4.07 -6.05
N SER A 32 -12.78 3.22 -6.68
CA SER A 32 -13.26 2.21 -7.63
C SER A 32 -12.47 0.92 -7.52
N ILE A 33 -13.07 -0.18 -7.97
CA ILE A 33 -12.41 -1.49 -8.05
C ILE A 33 -12.81 -2.22 -9.32
N SER A 34 -11.82 -2.81 -9.98
CA SER A 34 -11.95 -3.64 -11.17
C SER A 34 -11.41 -5.04 -10.85
N GLU A 35 -12.25 -6.07 -10.99
CA GLU A 35 -11.86 -7.48 -10.83
C GLU A 35 -11.19 -8.01 -12.11
N ASP A 36 -10.33 -9.03 -11.98
CA ASP A 36 -9.72 -9.75 -13.11
C ASP A 36 -8.97 -8.88 -14.13
N VAL A 37 -8.36 -7.77 -13.68
CA VAL A 37 -7.61 -6.84 -14.55
C VAL A 37 -6.26 -7.38 -15.01
N VAL A 38 -5.74 -8.41 -14.35
CA VAL A 38 -4.43 -9.02 -14.62
C VAL A 38 -4.65 -10.50 -14.90
N SER A 39 -4.02 -11.08 -15.93
CA SER A 39 -4.12 -12.53 -16.18
C SER A 39 -3.26 -13.32 -15.20
N GLU A 40 -3.52 -14.63 -15.07
CA GLU A 40 -2.74 -15.50 -14.19
C GLU A 40 -1.29 -15.60 -14.66
N GLU A 41 -1.06 -15.64 -15.98
CA GLU A 41 0.28 -15.70 -16.57
C GLU A 41 1.09 -14.44 -16.25
N VAL A 42 0.44 -13.27 -16.31
CA VAL A 42 1.06 -12.00 -15.93
C VAL A 42 1.42 -11.98 -14.46
N TRP A 43 0.52 -12.46 -13.59
CA TRP A 43 0.81 -12.57 -12.17
C TRP A 43 2.00 -13.50 -11.92
N GLU A 44 2.06 -14.65 -12.56
CA GLU A 44 3.17 -15.60 -12.45
C GLU A 44 4.51 -14.99 -12.89
N GLU A 45 4.52 -14.18 -13.94
CA GLU A 45 5.72 -13.46 -14.39
C GLU A 45 6.19 -12.44 -13.36
N ILE A 46 5.27 -11.63 -12.81
CA ILE A 46 5.56 -10.66 -11.74
C ILE A 46 6.04 -11.38 -10.46
N ARG A 47 5.37 -12.48 -10.09
CA ARG A 47 5.70 -13.30 -8.93
C ARG A 47 7.13 -13.86 -9.04
N SER A 48 7.47 -14.38 -10.21
CA SER A 48 8.81 -14.86 -10.55
C SER A 48 9.86 -13.74 -10.47
N TYR A 49 9.55 -12.57 -11.04
CA TYR A 49 10.42 -11.38 -10.97
C TYR A 49 10.71 -10.95 -9.52
N LEU A 50 9.68 -10.96 -8.67
CA LEU A 50 9.79 -10.61 -7.26
C LEU A 50 10.50 -11.68 -6.41
N GLY A 51 10.80 -12.85 -6.98
CA GLY A 51 11.40 -13.96 -6.26
C GLY A 51 10.46 -14.56 -5.20
N LEU A 52 9.15 -14.48 -5.41
CA LEU A 52 8.13 -15.03 -4.52
C LEU A 52 7.90 -16.51 -4.88
N LEU A 53 8.49 -17.40 -4.09
CA LEU A 53 8.35 -18.84 -4.25
C LEU A 53 7.16 -19.32 -3.42
N ILE A 54 6.12 -19.83 -4.08
CA ILE A 54 5.03 -20.52 -3.40
C ILE A 54 5.49 -21.96 -3.13
N ASP A 55 5.53 -22.34 -1.87
CA ASP A 55 5.65 -23.73 -1.47
C ASP A 55 4.25 -24.37 -1.54
N ASN A 56 4.09 -25.34 -2.42
CA ASN A 56 2.81 -26.02 -2.64
C ASN A 56 2.40 -26.91 -1.47
N SER A 57 3.31 -27.23 -0.54
CA SER A 57 3.02 -28.12 0.58
C SER A 57 2.21 -27.45 1.68
N ASP A 58 2.41 -26.16 1.90
CA ASP A 58 1.78 -25.38 2.97
C ASP A 58 1.20 -24.03 2.50
N ASN A 59 1.23 -23.78 1.18
CA ASN A 59 0.91 -22.50 0.56
C ASN A 59 1.71 -21.33 1.15
N SER A 60 2.91 -21.59 1.68
CA SER A 60 3.79 -20.52 2.17
C SER A 60 4.45 -19.79 1.01
N ILE A 61 4.68 -18.49 1.17
CA ILE A 61 5.49 -17.71 0.23
C ILE A 61 6.86 -17.48 0.87
N GLN A 62 7.88 -18.03 0.24
CA GLN A 62 9.27 -17.69 0.54
C GLN A 62 9.71 -16.55 -0.38
N ILE A 63 10.34 -15.53 0.21
CA ILE A 63 10.91 -14.42 -0.54
C ILE A 63 12.39 -14.71 -0.74
N ARG A 64 12.79 -14.97 -1.99
CA ARG A 64 14.19 -15.31 -2.30
C ARG A 64 15.11 -14.13 -1.93
N GLY A 65 16.12 -14.42 -1.11
CA GLY A 65 17.13 -13.43 -0.71
C GLY A 65 16.68 -12.48 0.41
N PHE A 66 15.52 -12.70 1.02
CA PHE A 66 15.09 -11.94 2.19
C PHE A 66 15.41 -12.69 3.48
N CYS A 67 16.51 -12.32 4.13
CA CYS A 67 16.84 -12.76 5.48
C CYS A 67 16.05 -11.89 6.47
N GLY A 68 14.80 -12.23 6.74
CA GLY A 68 14.07 -11.59 7.83
C GLY A 68 14.83 -11.82 9.14
N ASN A 69 15.04 -10.77 9.94
CA ASN A 69 15.86 -10.72 11.17
C ASN A 69 15.51 -11.72 12.30
N ALA A 70 14.77 -12.79 12.04
CA ALA A 70 14.56 -13.88 12.98
C ALA A 70 15.56 -15.00 12.67
N ASP A 71 16.74 -14.90 13.27
CA ASP A 71 17.56 -16.05 13.69
C ASP A 71 17.91 -17.08 12.59
N CYS A 72 18.28 -16.60 11.40
CA CYS A 72 19.01 -17.43 10.44
C CYS A 72 20.45 -17.57 10.97
N GLY A 73 20.63 -18.52 11.90
CA GLY A 73 21.93 -19.04 12.24
C GLY A 73 22.71 -19.38 10.97
N ASP A 74 23.97 -18.97 10.96
CA ASP A 74 24.96 -18.98 9.88
C ASP A 74 25.25 -20.40 9.33
N THR A 75 24.24 -21.08 8.76
CA THR A 75 24.35 -22.47 8.27
C THR A 75 24.89 -22.58 6.85
N ASP A 76 25.12 -21.47 6.14
CA ASP A 76 25.66 -21.47 4.76
C ASP A 76 27.15 -21.83 4.67
N LYS A 77 27.81 -22.18 5.79
CA LYS A 77 29.24 -22.51 5.80
C LYS A 77 29.60 -23.94 5.37
N ASN A 78 28.65 -24.86 5.13
CA ASN A 78 28.97 -26.28 4.91
C ASN A 78 28.74 -26.86 3.50
N ASP A 79 28.28 -26.09 2.52
CA ASP A 79 27.93 -26.64 1.18
C ASP A 79 29.09 -26.74 0.18
N ASN A 80 30.34 -26.83 0.66
CA ASN A 80 31.52 -26.91 -0.21
C ASN A 80 31.97 -28.33 -0.59
N ARG A 81 31.23 -29.40 -0.25
CA ARG A 81 31.71 -30.79 -0.46
C ARG A 81 31.26 -31.53 -1.72
N ASP A 82 30.35 -31.00 -2.55
CA ASP A 82 29.80 -31.74 -3.71
C ASP A 82 30.12 -31.15 -5.10
N ARG A 83 31.30 -30.55 -5.27
CA ARG A 83 31.69 -29.88 -6.54
C ARG A 83 32.10 -30.79 -7.71
N ASN A 84 31.83 -32.10 -7.71
CA ASN A 84 32.46 -32.99 -8.70
C ASN A 84 31.57 -33.97 -9.48
N ARG A 85 30.25 -33.81 -9.54
CA ARG A 85 29.40 -34.62 -10.44
C ARG A 85 28.35 -33.79 -11.15
N GLY A 86 28.38 -33.82 -12.48
CA GLY A 86 27.24 -33.45 -13.32
C GLY A 86 27.44 -32.17 -14.12
N ARG A 87 28.05 -32.32 -15.30
CA ARG A 87 28.09 -31.35 -16.39
C ARG A 87 26.67 -31.17 -16.95
N HIS A 88 25.80 -30.47 -16.22
CA HIS A 88 24.44 -30.15 -16.68
C HIS A 88 24.38 -28.78 -17.34
N SER A 89 23.61 -28.76 -18.43
CA SER A 89 23.41 -27.69 -19.40
C SER A 89 23.43 -26.27 -18.84
N ASN A 90 24.36 -25.46 -19.35
CA ASN A 90 24.37 -24.01 -19.24
C ASN A 90 23.10 -23.42 -19.90
N SER A 91 21.98 -23.43 -19.19
CA SER A 91 20.90 -22.50 -19.51
C SER A 91 21.38 -21.11 -19.07
N ASN A 92 21.62 -20.22 -20.04
CA ASN A 92 21.96 -18.81 -19.82
C ASN A 92 20.76 -18.09 -19.18
N LYS A 93 20.45 -18.41 -17.92
CA LYS A 93 19.41 -17.70 -17.18
C LYS A 93 19.99 -16.36 -16.77
N ALA A 94 19.42 -15.27 -17.30
CA ALA A 94 19.83 -13.92 -16.96
C ALA A 94 19.89 -13.74 -15.43
N PRO A 95 20.86 -12.99 -14.90
CA PRO A 95 20.96 -12.76 -13.47
C PRO A 95 19.64 -12.16 -12.97
N ILE A 96 19.05 -12.81 -11.97
CA ILE A 96 17.81 -12.35 -11.33
C ILE A 96 18.12 -11.03 -10.64
N ALA A 97 17.37 -9.98 -10.97
CA ALA A 97 17.53 -8.68 -10.33
C ALA A 97 17.36 -8.84 -8.81
N LYS A 98 18.31 -8.29 -8.04
CA LYS A 98 18.23 -8.31 -6.58
C LYS A 98 17.16 -7.30 -6.16
N ILE A 99 16.03 -7.79 -5.65
CA ILE A 99 14.95 -6.95 -5.15
C ILE A 99 15.34 -6.38 -3.78
N PRO A 100 15.22 -5.05 -3.55
CA PRO A 100 15.58 -4.42 -2.28
C PRO A 100 14.49 -4.63 -1.22
N TRP A 101 14.36 -5.86 -0.72
CA TRP A 101 13.39 -6.17 0.32
C TRP A 101 13.81 -5.57 1.66
N GLU A 102 12.92 -4.80 2.28
CA GLU A 102 13.06 -4.18 3.59
C GLU A 102 11.93 -4.67 4.52
N SER A 103 12.14 -4.66 5.84
CA SER A 103 11.06 -4.88 6.80
C SER A 103 10.48 -3.53 7.21
N THR A 104 9.15 -3.40 7.19
CA THR A 104 8.50 -2.24 7.83
C THR A 104 8.69 -2.29 9.36
N PRO A 105 8.77 -1.14 10.04
CA PRO A 105 8.86 -1.10 11.49
C PRO A 105 7.66 -1.77 12.17
N PHE A 106 7.85 -2.16 13.44
CA PHE A 106 6.77 -2.62 14.29
C PHE A 106 5.69 -1.53 14.41
N PRO A 107 4.38 -1.86 14.38
CA PRO A 107 3.79 -3.21 14.46
C PRO A 107 3.55 -3.90 13.12
N GLN A 108 3.93 -3.29 11.99
CA GLN A 108 3.53 -3.77 10.67
C GLN A 108 4.29 -5.03 10.24
N ASN A 109 5.59 -5.12 10.56
CA ASN A 109 6.47 -6.28 10.37
C ASN A 109 6.28 -7.04 9.04
N ARG A 110 6.09 -6.32 7.93
CA ARG A 110 5.87 -6.90 6.62
C ARG A 110 7.05 -6.61 5.68
N PRO A 111 7.40 -7.54 4.78
CA PRO A 111 8.36 -7.27 3.72
C PRO A 111 7.78 -6.24 2.73
N VAL A 112 8.59 -5.24 2.41
CA VAL A 112 8.30 -4.22 1.40
C VAL A 112 9.46 -4.06 0.44
N ALA A 113 9.18 -3.79 -0.83
CA ALA A 113 10.17 -3.36 -1.80
C ALA A 113 9.72 -2.05 -2.44
N GLN A 114 10.63 -1.09 -2.57
CA GLN A 114 10.33 0.26 -3.05
C GLN A 114 11.11 0.55 -4.32
N PHE A 115 10.45 1.14 -5.30
CA PHE A 115 11.02 1.51 -6.59
C PHE A 115 10.68 2.95 -6.96
N GLY A 116 11.61 3.65 -7.59
CA GLY A 116 11.53 5.07 -7.92
C GLY A 116 11.92 5.92 -6.71
N PHE A 117 10.95 6.29 -5.87
CA PHE A 117 11.17 7.04 -4.64
C PHE A 117 11.11 6.14 -3.41
N ARG A 118 11.93 6.45 -2.39
CA ARG A 118 11.88 5.74 -1.10
C ARG A 118 10.98 6.49 -0.13
N TYR A 119 10.07 5.77 0.50
CA TYR A 119 9.33 6.23 1.66
C TYR A 119 10.06 5.78 2.93
N ASP A 120 10.36 6.73 3.81
CA ASP A 120 10.95 6.47 5.11
C ASP A 120 9.82 6.33 6.14
N TYR A 121 9.51 5.08 6.51
CA TYR A 121 8.45 4.75 7.46
C TYR A 121 8.74 5.23 8.89
N GLU A 122 10.00 5.48 9.25
CA GLU A 122 10.34 5.99 10.59
C GLU A 122 10.11 7.50 10.68
N ARG A 123 10.34 8.21 9.57
CA ARG A 123 10.14 9.66 9.47
C ARG A 123 8.77 10.06 8.96
N ASP A 124 8.00 9.10 8.46
CA ASP A 124 6.72 9.32 7.79
C ASP A 124 6.84 10.35 6.66
N ALA A 125 7.85 10.17 5.81
CA ALA A 125 8.19 11.14 4.76
C ALA A 125 8.77 10.48 3.50
N VAL A 126 8.55 11.12 2.35
CA VAL A 126 9.19 10.76 1.08
C VAL A 126 10.65 11.23 1.08
N VAL A 127 11.60 10.31 0.87
CA VAL A 127 13.01 10.63 0.71
C VAL A 127 13.31 10.81 -0.78
N VAL A 128 13.43 12.07 -1.19
CA VAL A 128 13.94 12.46 -2.51
C VAL A 128 15.47 12.37 -2.45
N THR A 129 16.05 11.38 -3.12
CA THR A 129 17.51 11.29 -3.23
C THR A 129 18.01 12.35 -4.22
N ALA A 130 18.98 13.16 -3.79
CA ALA A 130 19.58 14.25 -4.58
C ALA A 130 20.12 13.79 -5.97
N ALA A 131 20.38 12.49 -6.14
CA ALA A 131 20.76 11.91 -7.43
C ALA A 131 19.71 12.09 -8.56
N ALA A 132 18.46 12.46 -8.23
CA ALA A 132 17.40 12.71 -9.22
C ALA A 132 17.49 14.11 -9.88
N THR A 133 18.14 15.09 -9.24
CA THR A 133 18.34 16.42 -9.84
C THR A 133 19.60 16.38 -10.72
N LYS A 134 19.40 16.39 -12.04
CA LYS A 134 20.46 16.37 -13.07
C LYS A 134 21.44 17.56 -13.03
N GLU A 135 21.30 18.48 -12.09
CA GLU A 135 22.06 19.74 -12.02
C GLU A 135 22.96 19.89 -10.78
N GLU A 136 23.21 18.82 -10.01
CA GLU A 136 24.24 18.90 -8.99
C GLU A 136 25.64 18.87 -9.63
N SER A 137 26.29 20.02 -9.53
CA SER A 137 27.64 20.33 -9.98
C SER A 137 28.65 19.22 -9.62
N GLU A 138 29.61 18.99 -10.52
CA GLU A 138 30.71 18.02 -10.37
C GLU A 138 31.53 18.14 -9.07
N CYS A 139 31.36 19.23 -8.30
CA CYS A 139 32.12 19.52 -7.08
C CYS A 139 31.65 18.73 -5.85
N GLU A 140 30.35 18.39 -5.73
CA GLU A 140 29.81 17.69 -4.54
C GLU A 140 30.15 16.18 -4.53
N ARG A 141 30.43 15.60 -5.71
CA ARG A 141 30.73 14.16 -5.89
C ARG A 141 31.94 13.65 -5.10
N ARG A 142 32.81 14.53 -4.60
CA ARG A 142 34.05 14.13 -3.91
C ARG A 142 33.94 14.01 -2.39
N ARG A 143 32.83 14.42 -1.75
CA ARG A 143 32.72 14.43 -0.28
C ARG A 143 31.81 13.37 0.34
N SER A 144 30.97 12.69 -0.44
CA SER A 144 30.14 11.59 0.05
C SER A 144 30.71 10.23 -0.37
N ASN A 145 31.64 9.69 0.43
CA ASN A 145 32.08 8.30 0.32
C ASN A 145 31.11 7.31 1.00
N ASN A 146 30.01 7.81 1.58
CA ASN A 146 28.92 6.96 2.04
C ASN A 146 28.03 6.68 0.83
N GLY A 147 28.37 5.66 0.07
CA GLY A 147 27.66 5.21 -1.13
C GLY A 147 26.20 4.85 -0.83
N GLY A 148 25.34 5.85 -0.74
CA GLY A 148 23.90 5.68 -0.66
C GLY A 148 23.44 4.91 -1.90
N GLU A 149 22.97 3.70 -1.69
CA GLU A 149 22.44 2.85 -2.75
C GLU A 149 21.26 3.58 -3.40
N SER A 150 21.37 3.88 -4.70
CA SER A 150 20.30 4.56 -5.42
C SER A 150 19.05 3.68 -5.42
N VAL A 151 17.90 4.25 -5.07
CA VAL A 151 16.61 3.54 -5.14
C VAL A 151 16.42 3.01 -6.57
N PRO A 152 16.14 1.70 -6.75
CA PRO A 152 16.00 1.14 -8.09
C PRO A 152 14.79 1.75 -8.79
N LYS A 153 14.89 1.93 -10.10
CA LYS A 153 13.78 2.43 -10.91
C LYS A 153 12.60 1.45 -10.90
N ILE A 154 11.41 1.95 -11.18
CA ILE A 154 10.23 1.08 -11.43
C ILE A 154 10.57 0.12 -12.57
N PRO A 155 10.44 -1.20 -12.39
CA PRO A 155 10.73 -2.17 -13.42
C PRO A 155 9.86 -1.97 -14.66
N ASP A 156 10.46 -2.00 -15.86
CA ASP A 156 9.72 -1.90 -17.13
C ASP A 156 8.65 -2.99 -17.24
N LEU A 157 8.95 -4.18 -16.69
CA LEU A 157 8.00 -5.27 -16.56
C LEU A 157 6.67 -4.82 -15.93
N PHE A 158 6.72 -4.05 -14.85
CA PHE A 158 5.51 -3.60 -14.16
C PHE A 158 4.75 -2.57 -14.98
N ARG A 159 5.47 -1.71 -15.72
CA ARG A 159 4.85 -0.73 -16.63
C ARG A 159 4.08 -1.43 -17.74
N VAL A 160 4.70 -2.41 -18.39
CA VAL A 160 4.10 -3.16 -19.50
C VAL A 160 2.95 -4.04 -19.00
N LEU A 161 3.16 -4.80 -17.93
CA LEU A 161 2.20 -5.83 -17.53
C LEU A 161 1.03 -5.32 -16.69
N LEU A 162 1.22 -4.27 -15.90
CA LEU A 162 0.18 -3.75 -15.01
C LEU A 162 -0.40 -2.42 -15.53
N LEU A 163 0.47 -1.48 -15.88
CA LEU A 163 0.02 -0.12 -16.22
C LEU A 163 -0.55 -0.03 -17.64
N GLN A 164 0.03 -0.73 -18.62
CA GLN A 164 -0.46 -0.66 -20.00
C GLN A 164 -1.91 -1.14 -20.12
N SER A 165 -2.23 -2.31 -19.54
CA SER A 165 -3.60 -2.84 -19.51
C SER A 165 -4.58 -1.88 -18.82
N TYR A 166 -4.13 -1.17 -17.80
CA TYR A 166 -4.95 -0.14 -17.15
C TYR A 166 -5.20 1.06 -18.08
N CYS A 167 -4.14 1.55 -18.75
CA CYS A 167 -4.23 2.68 -19.68
C CYS A 167 -5.10 2.38 -20.91
N ASP A 168 -5.09 1.14 -21.40
CA ASP A 168 -5.80 0.74 -22.61
C ASP A 168 -7.30 0.51 -22.37
N ASN A 169 -7.66 -0.01 -21.19
CA ASN A 169 -9.07 -0.27 -20.83
C ASN A 169 -9.81 1.01 -20.44
N ASP A 170 -9.07 1.97 -19.90
CA ASP A 170 -9.63 3.20 -19.40
C ASP A 170 -9.70 4.28 -20.49
N ASN A 171 -10.82 4.28 -21.23
CA ASN A 171 -11.47 5.54 -21.61
C ASN A 171 -11.92 6.36 -20.37
N ILE A 172 -11.32 6.16 -19.19
CA ILE A 172 -11.51 7.02 -18.03
C ILE A 172 -10.92 8.36 -18.43
N ASN A 173 -11.82 9.31 -18.61
CA ASN A 173 -11.53 10.68 -18.96
C ASN A 173 -10.86 11.36 -17.75
N ILE A 174 -9.63 10.99 -17.42
CA ILE A 174 -8.84 11.59 -16.31
C ILE A 174 -8.59 13.08 -16.58
N ASN A 175 -8.77 13.53 -17.83
CA ASN A 175 -8.82 14.94 -18.17
C ASN A 175 -10.00 15.71 -17.52
N ALA A 176 -10.95 15.04 -16.85
CA ALA A 176 -12.06 15.69 -16.15
C ALA A 176 -11.62 16.53 -14.93
N THR A 177 -10.45 16.26 -14.32
CA THR A 177 -9.91 17.08 -13.22
C THR A 177 -9.08 18.28 -13.71
N LYS A 178 -8.85 18.43 -15.03
CA LYS A 178 -8.11 19.57 -15.59
C LYS A 178 -8.93 20.85 -15.72
N LYS A 179 -10.21 20.85 -15.30
CA LYS A 179 -11.15 21.95 -15.58
C LYS A 179 -11.33 22.99 -14.48
N GLU A 180 -10.73 22.84 -13.31
CA GLU A 180 -10.85 23.82 -12.22
C GLU A 180 -9.47 24.30 -11.76
N GLY A 181 -8.89 25.25 -12.50
CA GLY A 181 -7.76 26.04 -12.01
C GLY A 181 -6.63 26.24 -13.02
N GLY A 182 -6.65 27.38 -13.72
CA GLY A 182 -5.44 27.92 -14.36
C GLY A 182 -5.55 28.18 -15.86
N CYS A 183 -5.78 29.45 -16.21
CA CYS A 183 -5.72 30.00 -17.56
C CYS A 183 -4.30 29.92 -18.14
N TYR A 184 -3.92 28.78 -18.75
CA TYR A 184 -2.78 28.73 -19.67
C TYR A 184 -3.26 28.98 -21.10
N LYS A 185 -2.94 30.17 -21.61
CA LYS A 185 -3.26 30.56 -23.00
C LYS A 185 -2.31 29.86 -23.98
N GLY A 186 -2.89 28.91 -24.72
CA GLY A 186 -2.87 28.85 -26.18
C GLY A 186 -1.52 28.94 -26.89
N GLY A 187 -0.94 27.78 -27.19
CA GLY A 187 -0.04 27.57 -28.33
C GLY A 187 -0.57 26.43 -29.18
N SER A 188 -1.32 26.76 -30.24
CA SER A 188 -1.82 25.78 -31.21
C SER A 188 -0.64 25.31 -32.08
N SER A 189 -0.22 24.06 -31.90
CA SER A 189 0.71 23.39 -32.81
C SER A 189 0.12 22.05 -33.22
N ASN A 190 -0.29 21.98 -34.48
CA ASN A 190 -0.64 20.76 -35.18
C ASN A 190 0.64 19.92 -35.33
N ASN A 191 0.84 18.94 -34.45
CA ASN A 191 1.72 17.82 -34.72
C ASN A 191 1.03 16.54 -34.28
N ASN A 192 1.20 15.52 -35.11
CA ASN A 192 0.75 14.15 -34.95
C ASN A 192 1.53 13.47 -33.80
N SER A 193 1.47 14.05 -32.60
CA SER A 193 1.96 13.44 -31.38
C SER A 193 0.94 12.38 -31.00
N ASN A 194 1.30 11.12 -31.18
CA ASN A 194 0.85 10.05 -30.29
C ASN A 194 1.13 10.55 -28.87
N SER A 195 0.16 11.24 -28.28
CA SER A 195 0.16 11.56 -26.87
C SER A 195 -0.12 10.23 -26.19
N ASN A 196 0.92 9.39 -26.11
CA ASN A 196 0.97 8.34 -25.12
C ASN A 196 0.65 9.07 -23.81
N ASN A 197 -0.53 8.79 -23.26
CA ASN A 197 -0.89 9.24 -21.94
C ASN A 197 0.03 8.48 -20.99
N ASP A 198 1.27 8.96 -20.89
CA ASP A 198 2.28 8.40 -20.02
C ASP A 198 1.81 8.68 -18.60
N PHE A 199 1.12 7.71 -18.00
CA PHE A 199 0.96 7.66 -16.56
C PHE A 199 2.34 7.53 -15.95
N ASN A 200 2.93 8.69 -15.68
CA ASN A 200 4.25 8.83 -15.10
C ASN A 200 4.17 8.59 -13.60
N PHE A 201 3.71 7.40 -13.20
CA PHE A 201 3.93 6.92 -11.85
C PHE A 201 5.43 6.94 -11.60
N THR A 202 5.81 7.68 -10.56
CA THR A 202 7.20 7.89 -10.20
C THR A 202 7.62 7.02 -9.03
N GLN A 203 6.66 6.39 -8.35
CA GLN A 203 6.90 5.42 -7.30
C GLN A 203 6.06 4.16 -7.47
N CYS A 204 6.67 3.02 -7.13
CA CYS A 204 6.00 1.75 -6.94
C CYS A 204 6.42 1.13 -5.61
N ILE A 205 5.47 0.67 -4.80
CA ILE A 205 5.73 -0.10 -3.57
C ILE A 205 5.06 -1.46 -3.66
N VAL A 206 5.83 -2.50 -3.39
CA VAL A 206 5.35 -3.88 -3.25
C VAL A 206 5.26 -4.21 -1.78
N ASN A 207 4.08 -4.59 -1.31
CA ASN A 207 3.84 -5.05 0.05
C ASN A 207 3.51 -6.54 0.05
N VAL A 208 4.17 -7.32 0.91
CA VAL A 208 3.87 -8.75 1.09
C VAL A 208 3.29 -8.97 2.49
N TYR A 209 2.07 -9.49 2.56
CA TYR A 209 1.38 -9.77 3.81
C TYR A 209 1.48 -11.25 4.12
N ARG A 210 2.01 -11.57 5.31
CA ARG A 210 2.09 -12.94 5.81
C ARG A 210 0.77 -13.39 6.44
N PRO A 211 0.45 -14.69 6.40
CA PRO A 211 -0.58 -15.31 7.21
C PRO A 211 -0.38 -14.98 8.68
N THR A 212 -1.47 -14.65 9.35
CA THR A 212 -1.51 -14.65 10.82
C THR A 212 -1.49 -16.10 11.26
N ALA A 213 -0.53 -16.48 12.11
CA ALA A 213 -0.52 -17.79 12.71
C ALA A 213 -1.84 -17.99 13.47
N VAL A 214 -2.76 -18.74 12.87
CA VAL A 214 -4.00 -19.14 13.56
C VAL A 214 -3.51 -20.01 14.71
N ASN A 215 -3.70 -19.54 15.92
CA ASN A 215 -3.28 -20.25 17.12
C ASN A 215 -4.18 -21.49 17.23
N MET A 216 -3.83 -22.58 16.52
CA MET A 216 -4.62 -23.81 16.43
C MET A 216 -4.74 -24.56 17.77
N LYS A 217 -4.33 -23.96 18.89
CA LYS A 217 -4.33 -24.54 20.23
C LYS A 217 -5.72 -24.72 20.85
N SER A 218 -6.82 -24.27 20.23
CA SER A 218 -8.13 -24.29 20.91
C SER A 218 -9.08 -25.46 20.58
N THR A 219 -8.75 -26.38 19.67
CA THR A 219 -9.73 -27.43 19.25
C THR A 219 -9.39 -28.85 19.73
N LEU A 220 -8.20 -29.12 20.27
CA LEU A 220 -7.95 -30.34 21.03
C LEU A 220 -8.32 -30.14 22.50
N GLY A 221 -9.62 -30.01 22.74
CA GLY A 221 -10.17 -30.21 24.08
C GLY A 221 -10.00 -31.67 24.50
N GLY A 222 -9.23 -31.89 25.58
CA GLY A 222 -9.38 -33.07 26.42
C GLY A 222 -8.30 -34.14 26.27
N LEU A 223 -7.17 -33.95 26.94
CA LEU A 223 -6.60 -34.94 27.87
C LEU A 223 -5.55 -34.21 28.73
N GLN A 224 -5.98 -33.84 29.95
CA GLN A 224 -5.12 -33.27 30.97
C GLN A 224 -4.01 -34.25 31.34
N SER A 225 -2.79 -34.02 30.86
CA SER A 225 -1.60 -34.57 31.49
C SER A 225 -0.94 -33.48 32.31
N ARG A 226 -1.01 -33.63 33.63
CA ARG A 226 -0.37 -32.77 34.63
C ARG A 226 1.14 -32.94 34.53
N ASN A 227 1.86 -31.89 34.14
CA ASN A 227 3.19 -31.60 34.67
C ASN A 227 3.53 -30.12 34.44
N PRO A 228 3.69 -29.31 35.52
CA PRO A 228 4.06 -27.91 35.42
C PRO A 228 5.54 -27.75 35.76
N GLU A 229 6.46 -27.89 34.80
CA GLU A 229 7.85 -27.48 35.02
C GLU A 229 8.37 -26.63 33.85
N THR A 230 8.42 -25.31 34.12
CA THR A 230 9.42 -24.34 33.62
C THR A 230 9.75 -24.36 32.13
N THR A 231 8.74 -24.25 31.27
CA THR A 231 8.98 -23.76 29.90
C THR A 231 8.84 -22.25 29.92
N THR A 232 9.98 -21.55 29.85
CA THR A 232 10.04 -20.12 29.58
C THR A 232 9.23 -19.83 28.33
N ALA A 233 8.07 -19.19 28.52
CA ALA A 233 7.22 -18.74 27.43
C ALA A 233 7.98 -17.66 26.65
N SER A 234 8.78 -18.09 25.67
CA SER A 234 9.21 -17.21 24.60
C SER A 234 7.93 -16.67 23.98
N SER A 235 7.70 -15.38 24.20
CA SER A 235 6.62 -14.62 23.58
C SER A 235 6.77 -14.77 22.08
N VAL A 236 6.08 -15.75 21.50
CA VAL A 236 5.92 -15.88 20.06
C VAL A 236 5.02 -14.70 19.70
N ASN A 237 5.63 -13.52 19.53
CA ASN A 237 4.98 -12.34 19.00
C ASN A 237 4.45 -12.76 17.64
N SER A 238 3.15 -13.03 17.57
CA SER A 238 2.48 -13.40 16.34
C SER A 238 2.59 -12.21 15.39
N CYS A 239 3.60 -12.26 14.50
CA CYS A 239 3.88 -11.24 13.49
C CYS A 239 2.80 -11.26 12.41
N SER A 240 1.61 -10.77 12.75
CA SER A 240 0.50 -10.65 11.83
C SER A 240 0.74 -9.43 10.92
N SER A 241 0.98 -9.65 9.62
CA SER A 241 1.21 -8.52 8.70
C SER A 241 -0.09 -7.77 8.45
N SER A 242 -0.12 -6.50 8.85
CA SER A 242 -1.23 -5.57 8.65
C SER A 242 -0.73 -4.18 8.23
N ILE A 243 -1.66 -3.34 7.80
CA ILE A 243 -1.46 -1.91 7.62
C ILE A 243 -2.44 -1.20 8.55
N PRO A 244 -1.95 -0.40 9.52
CA PRO A 244 -2.81 0.38 10.40
C PRO A 244 -3.57 1.46 9.62
N TRP A 245 -4.53 2.10 10.28
CA TRP A 245 -5.20 3.27 9.73
C TRP A 245 -4.19 4.35 9.38
N HIS A 246 -4.17 4.75 8.12
CA HIS A 246 -3.33 5.82 7.62
C HIS A 246 -3.99 6.45 6.38
N MET A 247 -3.46 7.60 5.99
CA MET A 247 -3.63 8.14 4.65
C MET A 247 -2.27 8.11 3.98
N ASP A 248 -2.25 7.98 2.66
CA ASP A 248 -1.01 8.17 1.93
C ASP A 248 -0.54 9.63 2.03
N ASP A 249 0.77 9.81 2.10
CA ASP A 249 1.43 11.11 2.21
C ASP A 249 0.90 12.11 1.15
N PRO A 250 0.48 13.32 1.56
CA PRO A 250 -0.12 14.32 0.67
C PRO A 250 0.78 14.77 -0.48
N ASP A 251 2.09 14.54 -0.41
CA ASP A 251 3.03 14.85 -1.50
C ASP A 251 2.82 13.93 -2.72
N PHE A 252 2.15 12.78 -2.54
CA PHE A 252 1.70 11.99 -3.68
C PHE A 252 0.46 12.61 -4.33
N GLY A 253 0.42 12.55 -5.65
CA GLY A 253 -0.62 13.08 -6.50
C GLY A 253 -2.01 12.46 -6.27
N PRO A 254 -3.00 12.95 -7.02
CA PRO A 254 -4.42 12.74 -6.70
C PRO A 254 -4.93 11.32 -6.97
N VAL A 255 -4.11 10.44 -7.54
CA VAL A 255 -4.51 9.08 -7.92
C VAL A 255 -3.50 8.08 -7.38
N ILE A 256 -4.02 7.07 -6.68
CA ILE A 256 -3.29 5.88 -6.28
C ILE A 256 -3.90 4.69 -7.01
N LEU A 257 -3.03 3.88 -7.58
CA LEU A 257 -3.42 2.65 -8.24
C LEU A 257 -2.85 1.46 -7.48
N VAL A 258 -3.68 0.50 -7.10
CA VAL A 258 -3.21 -0.67 -6.32
C VAL A 258 -3.70 -1.97 -6.94
N PHE A 259 -2.76 -2.82 -7.34
CA PHE A 259 -3.03 -4.19 -7.77
C PHE A 259 -2.91 -5.15 -6.60
N THR A 260 -3.80 -6.13 -6.51
CA THR A 260 -3.82 -7.10 -5.40
C THR A 260 -3.77 -8.55 -5.88
N PHE A 261 -2.94 -9.35 -5.21
CA PHE A 261 -2.73 -10.76 -5.53
C PHE A 261 -2.77 -11.62 -4.26
N GLY A 262 -3.13 -12.91 -4.39
CA GLY A 262 -3.29 -13.83 -3.27
C GLY A 262 -4.63 -13.68 -2.55
N GLU A 263 -4.61 -13.83 -1.22
CA GLU A 263 -5.77 -13.77 -0.34
C GLU A 263 -6.53 -12.44 -0.46
N THR A 264 -7.85 -12.55 -0.65
CA THR A 264 -8.77 -11.42 -0.51
C THR A 264 -8.80 -10.96 0.95
N ARG A 265 -8.26 -9.77 1.22
CA ARG A 265 -8.36 -9.12 2.54
C ARG A 265 -9.23 -7.87 2.44
N PRO A 266 -9.99 -7.53 3.49
CA PRO A 266 -10.75 -6.30 3.49
C PRO A 266 -9.82 -5.09 3.43
N LEU A 267 -10.17 -4.13 2.58
CA LEU A 267 -9.67 -2.76 2.62
C LEU A 267 -10.69 -1.96 3.41
N CYS A 268 -10.38 -1.72 4.68
CA CYS A 268 -11.25 -0.95 5.55
C CYS A 268 -10.94 0.52 5.33
N MET A 269 -11.98 1.34 5.17
CA MET A 269 -11.89 2.78 4.97
C MET A 269 -12.77 3.47 6.02
N ARG A 270 -12.31 4.61 6.55
CA ARG A 270 -13.11 5.47 7.41
C ARG A 270 -12.85 6.94 7.10
N LEU A 271 -13.89 7.75 7.17
CA LEU A 271 -13.74 9.20 7.01
C LEU A 271 -12.90 9.75 8.18
N LYS A 272 -11.89 10.57 7.86
CA LYS A 272 -11.09 11.26 8.87
C LYS A 272 -11.99 12.16 9.68
N GLN A 273 -11.95 12.02 11.01
CA GLN A 273 -12.71 12.93 11.88
C GLN A 273 -11.97 14.26 11.91
N ASP A 274 -12.60 15.32 11.42
CA ASP A 274 -12.06 16.67 11.57
C ASP A 274 -11.88 16.96 13.06
N CYS A 275 -10.64 17.10 13.49
CA CYS A 275 -10.31 17.42 14.88
C CYS A 275 -10.70 18.86 15.27
N HIS A 276 -11.31 19.63 14.35
CA HIS A 276 -11.52 21.08 14.49
C HIS A 276 -12.93 21.48 14.98
N SER A 277 -13.84 20.54 15.17
CA SER A 277 -15.26 20.86 15.44
C SER A 277 -15.59 21.28 16.89
N ASN A 278 -14.63 21.29 17.83
CA ASN A 278 -14.92 21.46 19.25
C ASN A 278 -14.70 22.87 19.83
N ASN A 279 -14.43 23.91 19.02
CA ASN A 279 -14.09 25.24 19.58
C ASN A 279 -14.99 26.42 19.20
N SER A 280 -16.18 26.20 18.63
CA SER A 280 -17.04 27.31 18.19
C SER A 280 -18.47 27.22 18.73
N SER A 281 -18.63 27.29 20.05
CA SER A 281 -19.88 27.80 20.66
C SER A 281 -19.74 28.11 22.16
N SER A 282 -18.60 28.67 22.59
CA SER A 282 -18.64 29.50 23.80
C SER A 282 -19.29 30.83 23.40
N ASN A 283 -20.61 30.88 23.54
CA ASN A 283 -21.37 32.12 23.60
C ASN A 283 -20.71 33.03 24.64
N LYS A 284 -19.85 33.96 24.19
CA LYS A 284 -19.61 35.19 24.93
C LYS A 284 -20.93 35.94 24.92
N SER A 285 -21.73 35.73 25.96
CA SER A 285 -22.73 36.72 26.33
C SER A 285 -21.96 37.97 26.72
N GLU A 286 -21.90 38.94 25.81
CA GLU A 286 -21.60 40.32 26.17
C GLU A 286 -22.71 40.77 27.11
N ASN A 287 -22.42 40.80 28.42
CA ASN A 287 -23.23 41.51 29.39
C ASN A 287 -22.34 42.47 30.17
N SER A 288 -22.46 43.74 29.79
CA SER A 288 -22.45 44.96 30.61
C SER A 288 -21.49 45.07 31.80
N ASN A 289 -20.61 46.07 31.68
CA ASN A 289 -20.06 46.93 32.74
C ASN A 289 -20.75 46.85 34.12
N VAL A 290 -20.04 46.33 35.13
CA VAL A 290 -20.19 46.78 36.53
C VAL A 290 -18.82 46.81 37.21
N VAL A 291 -18.50 47.99 37.71
CA VAL A 291 -17.37 48.33 38.57
C VAL A 291 -17.64 47.83 39.99
N GLY A 292 -16.65 47.22 40.65
CA GLY A 292 -16.54 47.29 42.11
C GLY A 292 -16.14 46.02 42.88
N THR A 293 -15.11 46.20 43.70
CA THR A 293 -14.79 45.58 45.01
C THR A 293 -14.17 44.18 45.09
N GLU A 294 -12.93 44.19 45.58
CA GLU A 294 -12.15 43.12 46.20
C GLU A 294 -12.86 42.54 47.42
N ILE A 295 -13.00 41.21 47.52
CA ILE A 295 -13.10 40.46 48.78
C ILE A 295 -12.42 39.09 48.59
N ASP A 296 -11.40 38.85 49.42
CA ASP A 296 -10.74 37.56 49.61
C ASP A 296 -11.70 36.53 50.21
N GLY A 297 -11.66 35.29 49.70
CA GLY A 297 -12.49 34.21 50.21
C GLY A 297 -12.12 32.85 49.65
N GLU A 298 -11.21 32.17 50.34
CA GLU A 298 -10.99 30.72 50.25
C GLU A 298 -12.32 29.97 50.35
N ASN A 299 -12.64 29.14 49.35
CA ASN A 299 -13.36 27.89 49.62
C ASN A 299 -13.27 26.87 48.48
N ALA A 300 -12.68 25.74 48.84
CA ALA A 300 -12.55 24.55 48.04
C ALA A 300 -13.93 23.95 47.69
N LYS A 301 -14.20 23.78 46.39
CA LYS A 301 -15.12 22.75 45.90
C LYS A 301 -14.55 22.16 44.61
N LYS A 302 -13.83 21.04 44.76
CA LYS A 302 -13.52 20.10 43.67
C LYS A 302 -14.84 19.55 43.12
N GLY A 303 -15.40 20.24 42.14
CA GLY A 303 -16.47 19.72 41.28
C GLY A 303 -15.87 18.67 40.35
N SER A 304 -16.03 17.40 40.71
CA SER A 304 -15.75 16.25 39.85
C SER A 304 -16.73 16.27 38.69
N CYS A 305 -16.30 16.75 37.53
CA CYS A 305 -17.00 16.54 36.27
C CYS A 305 -16.73 15.12 35.76
N ASN A 306 -17.41 14.14 36.36
CA ASN A 306 -17.68 12.85 35.71
C ASN A 306 -18.75 13.07 34.65
N SER A 307 -18.38 13.68 33.54
CA SER A 307 -19.18 13.70 32.32
C SER A 307 -18.51 12.79 31.30
N SER A 308 -18.58 11.49 31.58
CA SER A 308 -18.40 10.41 30.62
C SER A 308 -19.51 10.48 29.57
N SER A 309 -19.47 11.56 28.79
CA SER A 309 -20.25 11.72 27.58
C SER A 309 -19.58 10.82 26.57
N SER A 310 -20.06 9.57 26.47
CA SER A 310 -19.77 8.70 25.33
C SER A 310 -20.25 9.41 24.07
N SER A 311 -19.45 10.33 23.56
CA SER A 311 -19.60 10.86 22.21
C SER A 311 -19.43 9.66 21.29
N ASN A 312 -20.56 9.10 20.86
CA ASN A 312 -20.60 8.09 19.81
C ASN A 312 -19.93 8.72 18.58
N ASN A 313 -18.62 8.49 18.44
CA ASN A 313 -17.86 8.89 17.27
C ASN A 313 -18.39 8.06 16.11
N ASN A 314 -19.41 8.58 15.44
CA ASN A 314 -20.09 7.94 14.35
C ASN A 314 -19.25 8.14 13.08
N TYR A 315 -18.16 7.38 13.00
CA TYR A 315 -17.36 7.34 11.78
C TYR A 315 -18.20 6.77 10.64
N SER A 316 -18.10 7.39 9.47
CA SER A 316 -18.55 6.74 8.23
C SER A 316 -17.53 5.67 7.87
N TYR A 317 -17.97 4.41 7.81
CA TYR A 317 -17.13 3.27 7.45
C TYR A 317 -17.52 2.71 6.10
N PHE A 318 -16.52 2.28 5.34
CA PHE A 318 -16.69 1.53 4.11
C PHE A 318 -15.66 0.39 4.09
N THR A 319 -16.05 -0.77 3.57
CA THR A 319 -15.14 -1.91 3.46
C THR A 319 -15.24 -2.50 2.06
N ALA A 320 -14.14 -2.45 1.32
CA ALA A 320 -14.00 -3.16 0.06
C ALA A 320 -13.28 -4.50 0.29
N HIS A 321 -13.42 -5.45 -0.64
CA HIS A 321 -12.76 -6.75 -0.58
C HIS A 321 -12.01 -7.03 -1.89
N PRO A 322 -10.84 -6.38 -2.12
CA PRO A 322 -10.16 -6.54 -3.39
C PRO A 322 -9.69 -7.98 -3.61
N PRO A 323 -10.23 -8.70 -4.62
CA PRO A 323 -9.86 -10.09 -4.83
C PRO A 323 -8.50 -10.22 -5.51
N HIS A 324 -8.05 -11.47 -5.64
CA HIS A 324 -6.90 -11.81 -6.45
C HIS A 324 -7.03 -11.27 -7.88
N ARG A 325 -5.94 -10.70 -8.42
CA ARG A 325 -5.85 -10.12 -9.77
C ARG A 325 -6.80 -8.94 -10.01
N SER A 326 -7.21 -8.26 -8.94
CA SER A 326 -7.97 -7.01 -9.03
C SER A 326 -7.08 -5.78 -8.92
N CYS A 327 -7.66 -4.64 -9.28
CA CYS A 327 -7.06 -3.34 -9.14
C CYS A 327 -8.09 -2.38 -8.54
N TYR A 328 -7.70 -1.61 -7.53
CA TYR A 328 -8.52 -0.54 -7.00
C TYR A 328 -7.80 0.81 -7.11
N VAL A 329 -8.62 1.86 -7.23
CA VAL A 329 -8.18 3.25 -7.40
C VAL A 329 -8.64 4.04 -6.19
N LEU A 330 -7.73 4.83 -5.62
CA LEU A 330 -8.06 5.88 -4.65
C LEU A 330 -7.83 7.24 -5.32
N SER A 331 -8.90 8.03 -5.46
CA SER A 331 -8.87 9.40 -5.98
C SER A 331 -9.89 10.26 -5.23
N GLY A 332 -9.90 11.59 -5.45
CA GLY A 332 -10.88 12.49 -4.84
C GLY A 332 -10.96 12.35 -3.30
N ALA A 333 -12.17 12.32 -2.75
CA ALA A 333 -12.37 12.16 -1.31
C ALA A 333 -11.75 10.87 -0.76
N ALA A 334 -11.88 9.75 -1.48
CA ALA A 334 -11.30 8.46 -1.08
C ALA A 334 -9.77 8.54 -0.85
N ARG A 335 -9.09 9.45 -1.54
CA ARG A 335 -7.65 9.72 -1.38
C ARG A 335 -7.37 10.75 -0.28
N HIS A 336 -8.14 11.83 -0.20
CA HIS A 336 -7.79 13.02 0.59
C HIS A 336 -8.55 13.16 1.92
N GLU A 337 -9.62 12.41 2.13
CA GLU A 337 -10.49 12.54 3.31
C GLU A 337 -10.66 11.20 4.05
N TRP A 338 -10.31 10.08 3.42
CA TRP A 338 -10.51 8.76 3.99
C TRP A 338 -9.20 8.12 4.42
N GLU A 339 -9.13 7.71 5.68
CA GLU A 339 -8.09 6.80 6.16
C GLU A 339 -8.43 5.39 5.68
N HIS A 340 -7.40 4.59 5.39
CA HIS A 340 -7.56 3.20 5.03
C HIS A 340 -6.61 2.29 5.81
N SER A 341 -7.02 1.04 5.96
CA SER A 341 -6.26 -0.01 6.65
C SER A 341 -6.49 -1.37 6.02
N VAL A 342 -5.53 -2.27 6.25
CA VAL A 342 -5.63 -3.68 5.86
C VAL A 342 -5.39 -4.52 7.11
N PRO A 343 -6.40 -5.19 7.68
CA PRO A 343 -6.21 -5.99 8.87
C PRO A 343 -5.41 -7.27 8.55
N PRO A 344 -4.95 -7.97 9.60
CA PRO A 344 -4.37 -9.29 9.42
C PRO A 344 -5.32 -10.27 8.75
N GLY A 345 -4.76 -11.21 7.99
CA GLY A 345 -5.49 -12.27 7.28
C GLY A 345 -4.86 -13.63 7.50
N SER A 346 -5.49 -14.66 6.96
CA SER A 346 -5.14 -16.07 7.13
C SER A 346 -4.23 -16.63 6.04
N GLY A 347 -4.09 -15.92 4.92
CA GLY A 347 -3.32 -16.30 3.75
C GLY A 347 -2.30 -15.25 3.37
N TRP A 348 -1.55 -15.54 2.32
CA TRP A 348 -0.60 -14.59 1.75
C TRP A 348 -1.31 -13.62 0.83
N ARG A 349 -0.96 -12.34 0.94
CA ARG A 349 -1.42 -11.31 0.01
C ARG A 349 -0.21 -10.53 -0.48
N VAL A 350 -0.25 -10.07 -1.72
CA VAL A 350 0.70 -9.12 -2.28
C VAL A 350 -0.09 -7.93 -2.80
N SER A 351 0.38 -6.71 -2.53
CA SER A 351 -0.14 -5.51 -3.18
C SER A 351 0.96 -4.72 -3.84
N ILE A 352 0.72 -4.25 -5.06
CA ILE A 352 1.62 -3.39 -5.83
C ILE A 352 0.94 -2.05 -6.01
N THR A 353 1.48 -1.04 -5.34
CA THR A 353 0.91 0.31 -5.25
C THR A 353 1.73 1.28 -6.10
N PHE A 354 1.09 1.96 -7.04
CA PHE A 354 1.68 3.01 -7.87
C PHE A 354 1.19 4.39 -7.44
N ARG A 355 2.13 5.32 -7.34
CA ARG A 355 1.90 6.72 -6.95
C ARG A 355 2.77 7.65 -7.80
N THR A 356 2.31 8.87 -7.98
CA THR A 356 3.06 9.93 -8.64
C THR A 356 3.44 10.94 -7.58
N LEU A 357 4.70 11.29 -7.45
CA LEU A 357 5.12 12.39 -6.58
C LEU A 357 4.72 13.71 -7.24
N GLY A 358 4.08 14.62 -6.48
CA GLY A 358 3.66 15.92 -6.95
C GLY A 358 4.84 16.74 -7.47
N THR A 359 4.66 17.42 -8.61
CA THR A 359 5.73 18.18 -9.27
C THR A 359 6.19 19.41 -8.52
N GLU A 360 5.44 19.89 -7.51
CA GLU A 360 5.88 21.03 -6.70
C GLU A 360 7.09 20.72 -5.81
N HIS A 361 7.36 19.44 -5.52
CA HIS A 361 8.53 19.04 -4.73
C HIS A 361 9.78 18.74 -5.56
N THR A 362 9.70 18.78 -6.90
CA THR A 362 10.85 18.52 -7.80
C THR A 362 11.64 19.78 -8.17
N LEU A 363 11.31 20.95 -7.64
CA LEU A 363 12.05 22.19 -7.87
C LEU A 363 12.45 22.82 -6.52
N PRO A 364 13.74 22.81 -6.15
CA PRO A 364 14.26 23.71 -5.12
C PRO A 364 14.26 25.18 -5.58
#